data_AF-A0A542XB35-F1
#
_entry.id   AF-A0A542XB35-F1
#
_cell.length_a   1.000
_cell.length_b   1.000
_cell.length_c   1.000
_cell.angle_alpha   90.00
_cell.angle_beta   90.00
_cell.angle_gamma   90.00
#
_symmetry.space_group_name_H-M   'P 1'
#
loop_
_entity.id
_entity.type
_entity.pdbx_description
1 polymer ?
#
loop_
_entity_poly.entity_id
_entity_poly.type
_entity_poly.pdbx_seq_one_letter_code
_entity_poly.pdbx_strand_id
1 'polypeptide(L)'
;MPPMPSTPPVTSESLPADLLEEIQQAGYYPALVSDVVAAALAGEAVEAHLVHQETTLDHDAAVRRHITVLALTATRLVIAHADDHAAEPGAGGSAAGGAGSVATATTETVPLSLVRGVMLTHVVADPDRYTSGSLGRELTLTIGWGTVSRVDLLPAACADPQCEADHGFEGTITSDDIALRVSADAEGEHVLRQAHAFSAALSGAVGHR
;
A
#
# COMPACT_ATOMS: atom_id res chain seq x y z
N MET A 1 -8.69 -24.24 -34.08
CA MET A 1 -8.62 -23.28 -32.95
C MET A 1 -9.27 -22.00 -33.39
N PRO A 2 -10.38 -21.57 -32.77
CA PRO A 2 -10.88 -20.21 -33.01
C PRO A 2 -9.80 -19.20 -32.56
N PRO A 3 -9.64 -18.06 -33.23
CA PRO A 3 -8.75 -17.01 -32.77
C PRO A 3 -9.25 -16.49 -31.41
N MET A 4 -8.36 -16.43 -30.42
CA MET A 4 -8.64 -15.75 -29.16
C MET A 4 -9.04 -14.30 -29.46
N PRO A 5 -10.11 -13.76 -28.88
CA PRO A 5 -10.41 -12.34 -29.01
C PRO A 5 -9.21 -11.56 -28.46
N SER A 6 -8.62 -10.70 -29.29
CA SER A 6 -7.59 -9.75 -28.86
C SER A 6 -8.19 -8.87 -27.78
N THR A 7 -7.80 -9.11 -26.52
CA THR A 7 -8.17 -8.22 -25.43
C THR A 7 -7.53 -6.86 -25.73
N PRO A 8 -8.31 -5.77 -25.84
CA PRO A 8 -7.72 -4.46 -26.06
C PRO A 8 -6.71 -4.18 -24.95
N PRO A 9 -5.57 -3.52 -25.24
CA PRO A 9 -4.62 -3.16 -24.20
C PRO A 9 -5.36 -2.31 -23.16
N VAL A 10 -5.29 -2.72 -21.89
CA VAL A 10 -5.85 -1.94 -20.79
C VAL A 10 -4.91 -0.76 -20.60
N THR A 11 -5.29 0.40 -21.13
CA THR A 11 -4.49 1.61 -21.07
C THR A 11 -4.94 2.48 -19.91
N SER A 12 -4.04 3.36 -19.45
CA SER A 12 -4.30 4.45 -18.50
C SER A 12 -5.56 5.28 -18.79
N GLU A 13 -6.05 5.29 -20.04
CA GLU A 13 -7.28 6.01 -20.46
C GLU A 13 -8.56 5.50 -19.77
N SER A 14 -8.51 4.32 -19.14
CA SER A 14 -9.63 3.75 -18.39
C SER A 14 -9.73 4.23 -16.95
N LEU A 15 -8.72 4.95 -16.43
CA LEU A 15 -8.71 5.43 -15.06
C LEU A 15 -9.55 6.71 -14.89
N PRO A 16 -10.18 6.91 -13.72
CA PRO A 16 -10.76 8.21 -13.37
C PRO A 16 -9.76 9.36 -13.50
N ALA A 17 -10.24 10.51 -13.94
CA ALA A 17 -9.39 11.68 -14.22
C ALA A 17 -8.71 12.23 -12.95
N ASP A 18 -9.40 12.17 -11.81
CA ASP A 18 -8.89 12.55 -10.49
C ASP A 18 -7.78 11.59 -10.02
N LEU A 19 -7.95 10.28 -10.18
CA LEU A 19 -6.90 9.31 -9.90
C LEU A 19 -5.65 9.55 -10.78
N LEU A 20 -5.84 9.81 -12.08
CA LEU A 20 -4.71 10.14 -12.97
C LEU A 20 -4.01 11.43 -12.55
N GLU A 21 -4.76 12.46 -12.17
CA GLU A 21 -4.21 13.73 -11.70
C GLU A 21 -3.40 13.54 -10.41
N GLU A 22 -3.90 12.77 -9.44
CA GLU A 22 -3.19 12.47 -8.20
C GLU A 22 -1.89 11.68 -8.46
N ILE A 23 -1.91 10.67 -9.36
CA ILE A 23 -0.71 9.93 -9.76
C ILE A 23 0.31 10.87 -10.43
N GLN A 24 -0.15 11.82 -11.26
CA GLN A 24 0.71 12.81 -11.89
C GLN A 24 1.32 13.78 -10.88
N GLN A 25 0.53 14.23 -9.90
CA GLN A 25 0.98 15.13 -8.84
C GLN A 25 2.02 14.47 -7.91
N ALA A 26 1.88 13.17 -7.63
CA ALA A 26 2.89 12.39 -6.92
C ALA A 26 4.21 12.27 -7.71
N GLY A 27 4.17 12.39 -9.04
CA GLY A 27 5.37 12.59 -9.88
C GLY A 27 6.34 11.41 -9.94
N TYR A 28 5.95 10.21 -9.49
CA TYR A 28 6.79 9.03 -9.47
C TYR A 28 6.38 8.05 -10.59
N TYR A 29 7.15 8.03 -11.69
CA TYR A 29 6.85 7.30 -12.93
C TYR A 29 5.35 7.27 -13.31
N PRO A 30 4.66 8.41 -13.48
CA PRO A 30 3.20 8.45 -13.55
C PRO A 30 2.59 7.58 -14.65
N ALA A 31 3.22 7.50 -15.83
CA ALA A 31 2.75 6.66 -16.93
C ALA A 31 2.83 5.16 -16.59
N LEU A 32 3.93 4.72 -15.97
CA LEU A 32 4.10 3.33 -15.53
C LEU A 32 3.04 2.99 -14.47
N VAL A 33 2.91 3.84 -13.44
CA VAL A 33 1.96 3.62 -12.34
C VAL A 33 0.52 3.56 -12.87
N SER A 34 0.16 4.47 -13.77
CA SER A 34 -1.18 4.50 -14.36
C SER A 34 -1.47 3.23 -15.17
N ASP A 35 -0.52 2.76 -15.98
CA ASP A 35 -0.71 1.54 -16.78
C ASP A 35 -0.82 0.29 -15.91
N VAL A 36 -0.01 0.16 -14.84
CA VAL A 36 -0.10 -1.03 -13.96
C VAL A 36 -1.39 -1.03 -13.13
N VAL A 37 -1.85 0.14 -12.67
CA VAL A 37 -3.13 0.27 -11.95
C VAL A 37 -4.29 -0.09 -12.90
N ALA A 38 -4.29 0.46 -14.12
CA ALA A 38 -5.31 0.15 -15.11
C ALA A 38 -5.35 -1.35 -15.43
N ALA A 39 -4.18 -1.96 -15.65
CA ALA A 39 -4.07 -3.40 -15.91
C ALA A 39 -4.63 -4.25 -14.75
N ALA A 40 -4.32 -3.90 -13.49
CA ALA A 40 -4.81 -4.62 -12.32
C ALA A 40 -6.33 -4.45 -12.10
N LEU A 41 -6.88 -3.27 -12.39
CA LEU A 41 -8.32 -2.99 -12.34
C LEU A 41 -9.11 -3.78 -13.37
N ALA A 42 -8.48 -4.23 -14.45
CA ALA A 42 -9.09 -5.10 -15.47
C ALA A 42 -10.48 -4.62 -15.96
N GLY A 43 -10.69 -3.30 -16.00
CA GLY A 43 -11.94 -2.65 -16.43
C GLY A 43 -13.02 -2.48 -15.36
N GLU A 44 -12.77 -2.85 -14.10
CA GLU A 44 -13.68 -2.49 -13.00
C GLU A 44 -13.62 -1.00 -12.69
N ALA A 45 -14.78 -0.40 -12.41
CA ALA A 45 -14.88 0.98 -12.01
C ALA A 45 -14.29 1.19 -10.60
N VAL A 46 -13.53 2.27 -10.46
CA VAL A 46 -12.99 2.73 -9.17
C VAL A 46 -14.07 3.54 -8.46
N GLU A 47 -14.40 3.15 -7.23
CA GLU A 47 -15.37 3.82 -6.36
C GLU A 47 -14.70 4.83 -5.41
N ALA A 48 -13.47 4.53 -4.99
CA ALA A 48 -12.61 5.43 -4.21
C ALA A 48 -11.15 5.07 -4.42
N HIS A 49 -10.25 6.03 -4.28
CA HIS A 49 -8.81 5.79 -4.35
C HIS A 49 -8.03 6.62 -3.33
N LEU A 50 -6.78 6.23 -3.12
CA LEU A 50 -5.80 6.99 -2.36
C LEU A 50 -4.44 6.80 -3.02
N VAL A 51 -3.80 7.91 -3.40
CA VAL A 51 -2.40 7.94 -3.84
C VAL A 51 -1.55 8.45 -2.68
N HIS A 52 -0.61 7.62 -2.23
CA HIS A 52 0.32 7.98 -1.17
C HIS A 52 1.75 7.87 -1.67
N GLN A 53 2.52 8.94 -1.52
CA GLN A 53 3.94 8.94 -1.84
C GLN A 53 4.74 9.07 -0.55
N GLU A 54 5.61 8.11 -0.31
CA GLU A 54 6.55 8.16 0.80
C GLU A 54 7.95 8.42 0.28
N THR A 55 8.70 9.21 1.04
CA THR A 55 10.12 9.42 0.81
C THR A 55 10.87 8.91 2.04
N THR A 56 11.53 7.77 1.88
CA THR A 56 12.34 7.16 2.94
C THR A 56 13.81 7.36 2.64
N LEU A 57 14.61 7.60 3.69
CA LEU A 57 16.06 7.51 3.60
C LEU A 57 16.47 6.11 4.05
N ASP A 58 17.22 5.40 3.22
CA ASP A 58 17.76 4.10 3.64
C ASP A 58 19.06 4.25 4.46
N HIS A 59 19.59 3.12 4.92
CA HIS A 59 20.79 3.06 5.76
C HIS A 59 22.04 3.63 5.07
N ASP A 60 22.05 3.69 3.73
CA ASP A 60 23.12 4.26 2.92
C ASP A 60 22.87 5.73 2.54
N ALA A 61 21.91 6.37 3.21
CA ALA A 61 21.45 7.74 2.95
C ALA A 61 20.93 7.96 1.51
N ALA A 62 20.57 6.90 0.80
CA ALA A 62 19.90 7.02 -0.48
C ALA A 62 18.42 7.36 -0.26
N VAL A 63 17.94 8.31 -1.05
CA VAL A 63 16.53 8.72 -1.05
C VAL A 63 15.76 7.71 -1.88
N ARG A 64 14.90 6.92 -1.23
CA ARG A 64 13.93 6.05 -1.90
C ARG A 64 12.59 6.75 -1.94
N ARG A 65 12.11 6.95 -3.17
CA ARG A 65 10.75 7.42 -3.40
C ARG A 65 9.96 6.20 -3.80
N HIS A 66 8.85 5.96 -3.10
CA HIS A 66 7.92 4.95 -3.53
C HIS A 66 6.51 5.52 -3.50
N ILE A 67 5.67 4.98 -4.36
CA ILE A 67 4.27 5.38 -4.48
C ILE A 67 3.41 4.16 -4.26
N THR A 68 2.38 4.33 -3.44
CA THR A 68 1.34 3.35 -3.19
C THR A 68 0.02 3.93 -3.67
N VAL A 69 -0.67 3.21 -4.56
CA VAL A 69 -2.01 3.53 -5.02
C VAL A 69 -2.96 2.47 -4.48
N LEU A 70 -3.96 2.90 -3.73
CA LEU A 70 -5.09 2.07 -3.33
C LEU A 70 -6.28 2.42 -4.22
N ALA A 71 -6.92 1.44 -4.83
CA ALA A 71 -8.14 1.62 -5.62
C ALA A 71 -9.21 0.62 -5.15
N LEU A 72 -10.29 1.16 -4.62
CA LEU A 72 -11.47 0.41 -4.20
C LEU A 72 -12.43 0.26 -5.38
N THR A 73 -12.86 -0.96 -5.66
CA THR A 73 -13.97 -1.25 -6.58
C THR A 73 -15.14 -1.86 -5.81
N ALA A 74 -16.25 -2.12 -6.50
CA ALA A 74 -17.42 -2.81 -5.94
C ALA A 74 -17.10 -4.20 -5.34
N THR A 75 -16.00 -4.85 -5.75
CA THR A 75 -15.72 -6.25 -5.37
C THR A 75 -14.34 -6.49 -4.76
N ARG A 76 -13.38 -5.60 -4.99
CA ARG A 76 -11.99 -5.78 -4.56
C ARG A 76 -11.28 -4.46 -4.25
N LEU A 77 -10.24 -4.57 -3.44
CA LEU A 77 -9.22 -3.56 -3.24
C LEU A 77 -8.02 -3.91 -4.12
N VAL A 78 -7.63 -3.01 -5.01
CA VAL A 78 -6.39 -3.09 -5.78
C VAL A 78 -5.35 -2.21 -5.10
N ILE A 79 -4.17 -2.77 -4.91
CA ILE A 79 -3.01 -2.11 -4.30
C ILE A 79 -1.93 -2.13 -5.37
N ALA A 80 -1.42 -0.97 -5.76
CA ALA A 80 -0.25 -0.87 -6.63
C ALA A 80 0.87 -0.17 -5.88
N HIS A 81 2.07 -0.75 -5.92
CA HIS A 81 3.25 -0.17 -5.31
C HIS A 81 4.34 -0.07 -6.37
N ALA A 82 4.95 1.10 -6.52
CA ALA A 82 6.11 1.28 -7.37
C ALA A 82 7.25 1.92 -6.60
N ASP A 83 8.44 1.34 -6.78
CA ASP A 83 9.70 1.78 -6.17
C ASP A 83 10.84 1.66 -7.18
N ASP A 84 12.01 2.18 -6.80
CA ASP A 84 13.24 2.02 -7.56
C ASP A 84 14.37 1.56 -6.67
N HIS A 85 15.24 0.79 -7.29
CA HIS A 85 16.43 0.25 -6.67
C HIS A 85 17.64 0.77 -7.43
N ALA A 86 18.63 1.27 -6.69
CA ALA A 86 19.94 1.54 -7.27
C ALA A 86 20.49 0.24 -7.86
N ALA A 87 21.04 0.31 -9.08
CA ALA A 87 21.67 -0.85 -9.68
C ALA A 87 22.84 -1.30 -8.81
N GLU A 88 22.80 -2.56 -8.34
CA GLU A 88 23.86 -3.15 -7.54
C GLU A 88 25.22 -3.01 -8.27
N PRO A 89 26.24 -2.39 -7.65
CA PRO A 89 27.55 -2.25 -8.26
C PRO A 89 28.21 -3.64 -8.38
N GLY A 90 28.10 -4.25 -9.57
CA GLY A 90 28.68 -5.57 -9.84
C GLY A 90 27.75 -6.55 -10.56
N ALA A 91 26.48 -6.19 -10.82
CA ALA A 91 25.63 -6.92 -11.75
C ALA A 91 26.23 -6.79 -13.17
N GLY A 92 27.03 -7.77 -13.57
CA GLY A 92 27.88 -7.78 -14.77
C GLY A 92 27.11 -7.75 -16.09
N GLY A 93 26.46 -6.63 -16.39
CA GLY A 93 25.94 -6.27 -17.71
C GLY A 93 26.86 -5.25 -18.38
N SER A 94 27.81 -5.74 -19.16
CA SER A 94 28.58 -4.92 -20.10
C SER A 94 27.64 -4.40 -21.19
N ALA A 95 27.34 -3.10 -21.20
CA ALA A 95 27.04 -2.33 -22.40
C ALA A 95 27.13 -0.84 -22.11
N ALA A 96 27.72 -0.10 -23.05
CA ALA A 96 27.83 1.35 -23.00
C ALA A 96 26.44 2.01 -22.95
N GLY A 97 26.23 2.89 -21.95
CA GLY A 97 25.06 3.77 -21.86
C GLY A 97 24.29 3.65 -20.55
N GLY A 98 24.73 4.39 -19.52
CA GLY A 98 23.99 4.68 -18.27
C GLY A 98 23.59 3.46 -17.44
N ALA A 99 24.14 3.32 -16.22
CA ALA A 99 23.51 2.47 -15.21
C ALA A 99 22.12 3.07 -14.88
N GLY A 100 21.09 2.64 -15.61
CA GLY A 100 19.74 3.13 -15.45
C GLY A 100 19.15 2.64 -14.12
N SER A 101 18.42 3.52 -13.44
CA SER A 101 17.56 3.10 -12.32
C SER A 101 16.55 2.08 -12.83
N VAL A 102 16.43 0.95 -12.12
CA VAL A 102 15.41 -0.07 -12.41
C VAL A 102 14.25 0.19 -11.46
N ALA A 103 13.10 0.54 -12.03
CA ALA A 103 11.86 0.66 -11.27
C ALA A 103 11.13 -0.69 -11.24
N THR A 104 10.61 -1.06 -10.08
CA THR A 104 9.71 -2.21 -9.92
C THR A 104 8.32 -1.69 -9.63
N ALA A 105 7.30 -2.26 -10.27
CA ALA A 105 5.91 -1.98 -9.97
C ALA A 105 5.20 -3.31 -9.69
N THR A 106 4.60 -3.42 -8.52
CA THR A 106 3.86 -4.59 -8.06
C THR A 106 2.40 -4.23 -7.88
N THR A 107 1.50 -5.17 -8.17
CA THR A 107 0.08 -5.01 -7.89
C THR A 107 -0.44 -6.21 -7.13
N GLU A 108 -1.29 -5.95 -6.16
CA GLU A 108 -2.01 -6.95 -5.39
C GLU A 108 -3.51 -6.66 -5.50
N THR A 109 -4.31 -7.71 -5.58
CA THR A 109 -5.76 -7.58 -5.68
C THR A 109 -6.41 -8.44 -4.61
N VAL A 110 -7.13 -7.79 -3.72
CA VAL A 110 -7.74 -8.40 -2.55
C VAL A 110 -9.26 -8.30 -2.68
N PRO A 111 -10.00 -9.41 -2.85
CA PRO A 111 -11.46 -9.38 -2.78
C PRO A 111 -11.90 -8.73 -1.46
N LEU A 112 -12.89 -7.83 -1.49
CA LEU A 112 -13.36 -7.14 -0.27
C LEU A 112 -13.85 -8.13 0.80
N SER A 113 -14.37 -9.24 0.32
CA SER A 113 -14.84 -10.36 1.12
C SER A 113 -13.71 -11.10 1.88
N LEU A 114 -12.46 -10.83 1.52
CA LEU A 114 -11.26 -11.31 2.21
C LEU A 114 -10.61 -10.27 3.14
N VAL A 115 -10.93 -8.99 3.00
CA VAL A 115 -10.44 -7.97 3.94
C VAL A 115 -10.98 -8.28 5.34
N ARG A 116 -10.06 -8.57 6.26
CA ARG A 116 -10.36 -9.04 7.62
C ARG A 116 -10.52 -7.88 8.60
N GLY A 117 -9.79 -6.79 8.37
CA GLY A 117 -9.82 -5.63 9.26
C GLY A 117 -9.36 -4.37 8.56
N VAL A 118 -10.00 -3.27 8.94
CA VAL A 118 -9.57 -1.90 8.62
C VAL A 118 -9.44 -1.19 9.97
N MET A 119 -8.23 -0.77 10.31
CA MET A 119 -7.91 -0.08 11.55
C MET A 119 -7.46 1.34 11.24
N LEU A 120 -8.04 2.30 11.94
CA LEU A 120 -7.74 3.72 11.82
C LEU A 120 -7.20 4.25 13.14
N THR A 121 -6.02 4.85 13.12
CA THR A 121 -5.45 5.56 14.29
C THR A 121 -5.36 7.04 13.96
N HIS A 122 -5.96 7.88 14.80
CA HIS A 122 -6.00 9.33 14.62
C HIS A 122 -5.06 10.01 15.62
N VAL A 123 -4.26 10.97 15.16
CA VAL A 123 -3.43 11.80 16.04
C VAL A 123 -4.05 13.18 16.20
N VAL A 124 -4.40 13.52 17.44
CA VAL A 124 -4.98 14.81 17.83
C VAL A 124 -3.97 15.54 18.73
N ALA A 125 -3.46 16.69 18.29
CA ALA A 125 -2.45 17.44 19.03
C ALA A 125 -3.01 18.09 20.32
N ASP A 126 -4.20 18.69 20.24
CA ASP A 126 -4.85 19.42 21.34
C ASP A 126 -6.28 18.89 21.58
N PRO A 127 -6.45 17.75 22.27
CA PRO A 127 -7.76 17.11 22.43
C PRO A 127 -8.78 18.00 23.17
N ASP A 128 -8.36 18.88 24.08
CA ASP A 128 -9.25 19.80 24.80
C ASP A 128 -9.88 20.87 23.88
N ARG A 129 -9.29 21.10 22.70
CA ARG A 129 -9.79 22.04 21.67
C ARG A 129 -10.36 21.31 20.46
N TYR A 130 -10.63 20.02 20.59
CA TYR A 130 -11.11 19.18 19.50
C TYR A 130 -12.44 19.71 18.94
N THR A 131 -12.48 19.86 17.62
CA THR A 131 -13.70 20.23 16.90
C THR A 131 -14.30 18.95 16.31
N SER A 132 -15.58 18.70 16.58
CA SER A 132 -16.25 17.49 16.09
C SER A 132 -16.11 17.35 14.58
N GLY A 133 -15.67 16.17 14.13
CA GLY A 133 -15.45 15.86 12.72
C GLY A 133 -14.09 16.29 12.16
N SER A 134 -13.22 16.95 12.94
CA SER A 134 -11.89 17.31 12.45
C SER A 134 -10.94 16.12 12.33
N LEU A 135 -11.22 15.01 13.04
CA LEU A 135 -10.50 13.73 12.97
C LEU A 135 -8.97 13.78 13.19
N GLY A 136 -8.43 14.92 13.65
CA GLY A 136 -7.01 15.07 13.97
C GLY A 136 -6.21 15.66 12.82
N ARG A 137 -4.88 15.57 12.94
CA ARG A 137 -3.93 16.10 11.94
C ARG A 137 -3.12 15.01 11.24
N GLU A 138 -3.37 13.76 11.60
CA GLU A 138 -2.69 12.61 11.04
C GLU A 138 -3.55 11.36 11.23
N LEU A 139 -3.49 10.49 10.24
CA LEU A 139 -4.20 9.23 10.15
C LEU A 139 -3.21 8.12 9.82
N THR A 140 -3.23 7.05 10.60
CA THR A 140 -2.66 5.75 10.21
C THR A 140 -3.80 4.82 9.80
N LEU A 141 -3.79 4.39 8.53
CA LEU A 141 -4.69 3.40 7.96
C LEU A 141 -3.96 2.05 7.89
N THR A 142 -4.44 1.05 8.60
CA THR A 142 -3.96 -0.33 8.50
C THR A 142 -5.05 -1.23 7.94
N ILE A 143 -4.76 -1.96 6.87
CA ILE A 143 -5.70 -2.89 6.23
C ILE A 143 -5.08 -4.27 6.30
N GLY A 144 -5.79 -5.24 6.88
CA GLY A 144 -5.33 -6.63 6.95
C GLY A 144 -6.27 -7.56 6.19
N TRP A 145 -5.72 -8.45 5.38
CA TRP A 145 -6.48 -9.49 4.64
C TRP A 145 -5.92 -10.90 4.80
N GLY A 146 -4.69 -11.05 5.32
CA GLY A 146 -4.17 -12.31 5.82
C GLY A 146 -4.16 -13.43 4.77
N THR A 147 -3.84 -13.09 3.52
CA THR A 147 -3.62 -14.07 2.44
C THR A 147 -2.45 -14.99 2.76
N VAL A 148 -1.41 -14.46 3.39
CA VAL A 148 -0.27 -15.16 3.94
C VAL A 148 -0.11 -14.72 5.39
N SER A 149 0.33 -15.65 6.24
CA SER A 149 0.78 -15.33 7.59
C SER A 149 2.16 -15.93 7.79
N ARG A 150 3.09 -15.12 8.28
CA ARG A 150 4.39 -15.59 8.70
C ARG A 150 4.31 -15.97 10.18
N VAL A 151 4.70 -17.20 10.47
CA VAL A 151 4.73 -17.72 11.85
C VAL A 151 6.20 -17.90 12.23
N ASP A 152 6.69 -17.03 13.11
CA ASP A 152 8.02 -17.15 13.69
C ASP A 152 7.88 -17.82 15.07
N LEU A 153 8.41 -19.04 15.19
CA LEU A 153 8.38 -19.84 16.42
C LEU A 153 9.77 -19.97 17.02
N LEU A 154 9.86 -19.82 18.33
CA LEU A 154 11.07 -20.02 19.12
C LEU A 154 10.75 -20.96 20.29
N PRO A 155 11.70 -21.79 20.74
CA PRO A 155 11.52 -22.56 21.98
C PRO A 155 11.20 -21.62 23.14
N ALA A 156 10.12 -21.88 23.86
CA ALA A 156 9.72 -21.06 24.99
C ALA A 156 10.76 -21.18 26.11
N ALA A 157 11.23 -20.05 26.63
CA ALA A 157 12.22 -20.02 27.70
C ALA A 157 11.57 -19.84 29.08
N CYS A 158 12.11 -20.54 30.08
CA CYS A 158 11.76 -20.32 31.48
C CYS A 158 12.74 -19.31 32.10
N ALA A 159 12.27 -18.46 33.01
CA ALA A 159 13.14 -17.59 33.80
C ALA A 159 14.02 -18.36 34.81
N ASP A 160 13.71 -19.64 35.06
CA ASP A 160 14.52 -20.52 35.89
C ASP A 160 15.61 -21.21 35.06
N PRO A 161 16.91 -20.89 35.29
CA PRO A 161 18.02 -21.48 34.56
C PRO A 161 18.28 -22.95 34.91
N GLN A 162 17.59 -23.51 35.90
CA GLN A 162 17.68 -24.93 36.28
C GLN A 162 16.46 -25.75 35.82
N CYS A 163 15.53 -25.12 35.09
CA CYS A 163 14.37 -25.83 34.57
C CYS A 163 14.74 -26.65 33.33
N GLU A 164 14.55 -27.98 33.40
CA GLU A 164 14.74 -28.92 32.28
C GLU A 164 13.42 -29.30 31.59
N ALA A 165 12.31 -28.64 31.94
CA ALA A 165 11.01 -28.94 31.37
C ALA A 165 10.88 -28.42 29.93
N ASP A 166 10.21 -29.19 29.08
CA ASP A 166 9.80 -28.73 27.74
C ASP A 166 8.59 -27.79 27.87
N HIS A 167 8.81 -26.51 27.57
CA HIS A 167 7.77 -25.49 27.61
C HIS A 167 7.11 -25.25 26.25
N GLY A 168 7.44 -26.07 25.25
CA GLY A 168 6.93 -25.93 23.89
C GLY A 168 7.54 -24.72 23.17
N PHE A 169 6.74 -24.11 22.31
CA PHE A 169 7.15 -22.97 21.48
C PHE A 169 6.29 -21.75 21.81
N GLU A 170 6.93 -20.60 21.86
CA GLU A 170 6.27 -19.31 21.76
C GLU A 170 6.51 -18.73 20.36
N GLY A 171 5.68 -17.80 19.94
CA GLY A 171 5.88 -17.20 18.64
C GLY A 171 4.93 -16.08 18.32
N THR A 172 5.26 -15.39 17.24
CA THR A 172 4.49 -14.28 16.69
C THR A 172 3.93 -14.66 15.34
N ILE A 173 2.66 -14.33 15.13
CA ILE A 173 2.01 -14.43 13.83
C ILE A 173 1.91 -13.01 13.28
N THR A 174 2.54 -12.76 12.14
CA THR A 174 2.30 -11.56 11.33
C THR A 174 1.41 -11.95 10.16
N SER A 175 0.41 -11.12 9.88
CA SER A 175 -0.47 -11.29 8.72
C SER A 175 -0.09 -10.30 7.65
N ASP A 176 -0.40 -10.60 6.39
CA ASP A 176 -0.34 -9.59 5.34
C ASP A 176 -1.23 -8.41 5.71
N ASP A 177 -0.60 -7.24 5.82
CA ASP A 177 -1.21 -5.96 6.00
C ASP A 177 -0.50 -4.88 5.16
N ILE A 178 -1.21 -3.78 4.97
CA ILE A 178 -0.58 -2.52 4.58
C ILE A 178 -0.90 -1.48 5.64
N ALA A 179 0.09 -0.68 6.01
CA ALA A 179 -0.06 0.45 6.91
C ALA A 179 0.43 1.72 6.21
N LEU A 180 -0.47 2.70 6.06
CA LEU A 180 -0.17 4.01 5.48
C LEU A 180 -0.34 5.08 6.55
N ARG A 181 0.63 5.99 6.66
CA ARG A 181 0.55 7.14 7.57
C ARG A 181 0.49 8.43 6.75
N VAL A 182 -0.60 9.16 6.91
CA VAL A 182 -0.82 10.44 6.24
C VAL A 182 -0.94 11.54 7.30
N SER A 183 -0.18 12.61 7.15
CA SER A 183 -0.10 13.75 8.05
C SER A 183 -0.34 15.06 7.31
N ALA A 184 -1.15 15.95 7.89
CA ALA A 184 -1.36 17.28 7.33
C ALA A 184 -0.06 18.10 7.27
N ASP A 185 0.90 17.84 8.16
CA ASP A 185 2.17 18.58 8.22
C ASP A 185 3.16 18.13 7.13
N ALA A 186 3.08 16.87 6.68
CA ALA A 186 3.99 16.29 5.71
C ALA A 186 3.39 16.26 4.29
N GLU A 187 2.18 15.74 4.14
CA GLU A 187 1.50 15.58 2.84
C GLU A 187 0.48 16.70 2.56
N GLY A 188 0.06 17.45 3.58
CA GLY A 188 -0.91 18.53 3.46
C GLY A 188 -2.34 18.11 3.80
N GLU A 189 -3.15 19.09 4.19
CA GLU A 189 -4.55 18.92 4.62
C GLU A 189 -5.44 18.29 3.53
N HIS A 190 -5.12 18.51 2.25
CA HIS A 190 -5.88 17.92 1.16
C HIS A 190 -5.72 16.40 1.09
N VAL A 191 -4.48 15.92 1.20
CA VAL A 191 -4.14 14.49 1.15
C VAL A 191 -4.69 13.78 2.39
N LEU A 192 -4.61 14.42 3.57
CA LEU A 192 -5.23 13.88 4.78
C LEU A 192 -6.74 13.71 4.64
N ARG A 193 -7.45 14.69 4.04
CA ARG A 193 -8.89 14.56 3.76
C ARG A 193 -9.21 13.45 2.76
N GLN A 194 -8.40 13.28 1.71
CA GLN A 194 -8.53 12.16 0.78
C GLN A 194 -8.34 10.82 1.51
N ALA A 195 -7.33 10.70 2.37
CA ALA A 195 -7.10 9.50 3.16
C ALA A 195 -8.28 9.18 4.09
N HIS A 196 -8.88 10.19 4.73
CA HIS A 196 -10.11 10.01 5.51
C HIS A 196 -11.29 9.54 4.64
N ALA A 197 -11.50 10.16 3.48
CA ALA A 197 -12.59 9.80 2.56
C ALA A 197 -12.44 8.36 2.05
N PHE A 198 -11.23 7.99 1.61
CA PHE A 198 -10.91 6.63 1.19
C PHE A 198 -11.12 5.62 2.33
N SER A 199 -10.59 5.92 3.52
CA SER A 199 -10.74 5.06 4.70
C SER A 199 -12.19 4.84 5.09
N ALA A 200 -13.03 5.88 4.99
CA ALA A 200 -14.46 5.79 5.23
C ALA A 200 -15.17 4.93 4.16
N ALA A 201 -14.83 5.10 2.88
CA ALA A 201 -15.38 4.30 1.79
C ALA A 201 -15.01 2.82 1.94
N LEU A 202 -13.74 2.51 2.20
CA LEU A 202 -13.28 1.15 2.43
C LEU A 202 -13.95 0.52 3.66
N SER A 203 -14.02 1.25 4.78
CA SER A 203 -14.68 0.78 6.00
C SER A 203 -16.17 0.49 5.78
N GLY A 204 -16.83 1.29 4.93
CA GLY A 204 -18.21 1.08 4.54
C GLY A 204 -18.40 -0.11 3.58
N ALA A 205 -17.42 -0.40 2.73
CA ALA A 205 -17.50 -1.49 1.75
C ALA A 205 -17.17 -2.87 2.34
N VAL A 206 -16.35 -2.93 3.40
CA VAL A 206 -16.00 -4.18 4.08
C VAL A 206 -17.06 -4.59 5.11
N GLY A 207 -17.23 -5.89 5.33
CA GLY A 207 -18.21 -6.42 6.29
C GLY A 207 -19.65 -6.51 5.77
N HIS A 208 -19.92 -6.08 4.53
CA HIS A 208 -21.15 -6.42 3.82
C HIS A 208 -21.10 -7.88 3.36
N ARG A 209 -21.59 -8.78 4.20
CA ARG A 209 -21.92 -10.18 3.85
C ARG A 209 -23.22 -10.58 4.53
#